data_AF-A0A2M8DXQ0-F1
#
_entry.id   AF-A0A2M8DXQ0-F1
#
_cell.length_a   1.000
_cell.length_b   1.000
_cell.length_c   1.000
_cell.angle_alpha   90.00
_cell.angle_beta   90.00
_cell.angle_gamma   90.00
#
_symmetry.space_group_name_H-M   'P 1'
#
loop_
_entity.id
_entity.type
_entity.pdbx_description
1 polymer ?
#
loop_
_entity_poly.entity_id
_entity_poly.type
_entity_poly.pdbx_seq_one_letter_code
_entity_poly.pdbx_strand_id
1 'polypeptide(L)'
;MKQFPECLSPVTDYAHSKRWRASALTLALAMISALGCEPAQAQPVPDASDHPAVVLIAPETVQDILKIHFELPAALPDETARATFLRRAQREIGELLASEGYFTPQITLRPTGDGEAPALEVAPGRRTLVSAVNIEFRGAIAADIPLVERLRASW
;
A
#
# COMPACT_ATOMS: atom_id res chain seq x y z
N MET A 1 -42.60 20.29 14.78
CA MET A 1 -41.42 19.88 15.59
C MET A 1 -40.96 18.54 15.05
N LYS A 2 -39.79 18.32 14.46
CA LYS A 2 -38.64 19.16 14.08
C LYS A 2 -38.10 18.61 12.74
N GLN A 3 -37.80 19.53 11.84
CA GLN A 3 -37.04 19.34 10.61
C GLN A 3 -35.61 18.91 10.97
N PHE A 4 -35.03 17.91 10.30
CA PHE A 4 -33.59 17.66 10.28
C PHE A 4 -33.02 18.30 9.00
N PRO A 5 -32.12 19.29 9.11
CA PRO A 5 -31.33 19.73 7.98
C PRO A 5 -29.85 19.34 8.11
N GLU A 6 -29.30 19.08 6.93
CA GLU A 6 -27.95 19.41 6.47
C GLU A 6 -26.72 18.65 7.01
N CYS A 7 -26.22 17.83 6.09
CA CYS A 7 -24.81 17.67 5.78
C CYS A 7 -23.99 18.95 6.02
N LEU A 8 -22.81 18.79 6.62
CA LEU A 8 -21.54 19.37 6.15
C LEU A 8 -20.43 18.95 7.10
N SER A 9 -19.58 18.04 6.64
CA SER A 9 -18.20 17.92 7.11
C SER A 9 -17.48 19.27 6.98
N PRO A 10 -16.45 19.52 7.79
CA PRO A 10 -15.14 19.46 7.16
C PRO A 10 -14.09 18.70 7.96
N VAL A 11 -13.30 17.98 7.17
CA VAL A 11 -11.94 17.49 7.40
C VAL A 11 -11.13 18.49 8.22
N THR A 12 -10.66 18.08 9.40
CA THR A 12 -9.64 18.79 10.15
C THR A 12 -8.26 18.50 9.56
N ASP A 13 -7.84 19.47 8.75
CA ASP A 13 -6.51 19.96 8.46
C ASP A 13 -5.39 19.41 9.39
N TYR A 14 -4.53 18.53 8.83
CA TYR A 14 -3.32 18.04 9.50
C TYR A 14 -2.17 18.99 9.17
N ALA A 15 -1.89 19.91 10.09
CA ALA A 15 -0.85 20.93 9.96
C ALA A 15 0.56 20.31 9.98
N HIS A 16 1.14 20.07 8.81
CA HIS A 16 2.56 19.72 8.67
C HIS A 16 3.42 20.99 8.63
N SER A 17 3.96 21.39 9.78
CA SER A 17 4.82 22.57 9.89
C SER A 17 6.23 22.31 9.34
N LYS A 18 6.43 22.57 8.04
CA LYS A 18 7.75 22.61 7.39
C LYS A 18 8.44 23.94 7.71
N ARG A 19 9.33 23.95 8.70
CA ARG A 19 10.10 25.13 9.10
C ARG A 19 11.31 25.32 8.17
N TRP A 20 11.11 26.07 7.09
CA TRP A 20 12.20 26.70 6.34
C TRP A 20 12.38 28.14 6.82
N ARG A 21 13.52 28.47 7.42
CA ARG A 21 14.02 29.84 7.48
C ARG A 21 15.51 29.86 7.17
N ALA A 22 15.81 30.63 6.13
CA ALA A 22 17.12 30.91 5.60
C ALA A 22 17.95 31.79 6.55
N SER A 23 19.27 31.59 6.45
CA SER A 23 20.36 32.56 6.47
C SER A 23 20.45 33.61 7.59
N ALA A 24 21.56 33.57 8.33
CA ALA A 24 22.26 34.78 8.77
C ALA A 24 23.77 34.51 8.95
N LEU A 25 24.52 35.12 8.04
CA LEU A 25 25.92 35.49 8.03
C LEU A 25 26.48 35.92 9.42
N THR A 26 27.57 35.30 9.88
CA THR A 26 28.56 35.98 10.76
C THR A 26 29.99 35.48 10.49
N LEU A 27 30.80 36.43 10.04
CA LEU A 27 32.24 36.37 9.82
C LEU A 27 32.97 36.44 11.17
N ALA A 28 33.84 35.49 11.51
CA ALA A 28 34.80 35.64 12.60
C ALA A 28 36.11 34.88 12.31
N LEU A 29 37.15 35.69 12.23
CA LEU A 29 38.57 35.40 12.03
C LEU A 29 39.20 34.78 13.29
N ALA A 30 39.92 33.65 13.15
CA ALA A 30 40.99 33.27 14.10
C ALA A 30 41.98 32.27 13.46
N MET A 31 43.21 32.74 13.25
CA MET A 31 44.41 31.92 13.08
C MET A 31 44.68 31.11 14.36
N ILE A 32 45.08 29.84 14.24
CA ILE A 32 46.06 29.13 15.12
C ILE A 32 46.45 27.77 14.47
N SER A 33 47.76 27.65 14.25
CA SER A 33 48.69 26.52 14.14
C SER A 33 48.24 25.05 14.00
N ALA A 34 48.87 24.41 13.01
CA ALA A 34 49.48 23.06 12.98
C ALA A 34 48.99 21.98 13.96
N LEU A 35 48.38 20.93 13.42
CA LEU A 35 48.69 19.51 13.67
C LEU A 35 47.84 18.67 12.70
N GLY A 36 48.46 17.73 11.98
CA GLY A 36 47.75 16.80 11.12
C GLY A 36 46.77 15.95 11.93
N CYS A 37 45.48 16.15 11.68
CA CYS A 37 44.40 15.26 12.06
C CYS A 37 43.53 15.15 10.81
N GLU A 38 43.75 14.11 10.02
CA GLU A 38 42.88 13.78 8.89
C GLU A 38 41.46 13.62 9.42
N PRO A 39 40.50 14.50 9.06
CA PRO A 39 39.12 14.23 9.37
C PRO A 39 38.75 13.00 8.55
N ALA A 40 38.30 11.95 9.25
CA ALA A 40 37.67 10.79 8.68
C ALA A 40 36.75 11.25 7.54
N GLN A 41 37.06 10.84 6.31
CA GLN A 41 36.25 11.15 5.15
C GLN A 41 34.84 10.62 5.44
N ALA A 42 33.91 11.53 5.72
CA ALA A 42 32.50 11.25 5.67
C ALA A 42 32.22 10.80 4.24
N GLN A 43 32.11 9.50 4.05
CA GLN A 43 31.65 8.93 2.80
C GLN A 43 30.28 9.58 2.52
N PRO A 44 30.09 10.17 1.33
CA PRO A 44 28.77 10.64 0.92
C PRO A 44 27.85 9.42 1.01
N VAL A 45 26.88 9.46 1.92
CA VAL A 45 25.78 8.50 1.91
C VAL A 45 25.16 8.69 0.52
N PRO A 46 25.23 7.68 -0.37
CA PRO A 46 24.62 7.81 -1.68
C PRO A 46 23.15 8.13 -1.43
N ASP A 47 22.71 9.20 -2.11
CA ASP A 47 21.34 9.66 -2.13
C ASP A 47 20.43 8.44 -2.18
N ALA A 48 19.58 8.29 -1.16
CA ALA A 48 18.67 7.16 -1.07
C ALA A 48 17.74 7.27 -2.26
N SER A 49 18.10 6.57 -3.34
CA SER A 49 17.34 6.53 -4.58
C SER A 49 15.90 6.24 -4.19
N ASP A 50 14.97 7.12 -4.56
CA ASP A 50 13.53 7.02 -4.33
C ASP A 50 12.88 5.89 -5.17
N HIS A 51 13.69 4.90 -5.54
CA HIS A 51 13.27 3.70 -6.24
C HIS A 51 12.84 2.68 -5.19
N PRO A 52 11.61 2.15 -5.28
CA PRO A 52 11.16 1.14 -4.35
C PRO A 52 12.13 -0.05 -4.40
N ALA A 53 12.46 -0.61 -3.25
CA ALA A 53 13.36 -1.77 -3.18
C ALA A 53 12.82 -3.03 -3.86
N VAL A 54 11.59 -2.96 -4.38
CA VAL A 54 10.90 -4.04 -5.10
C VAL A 54 10.11 -3.42 -6.26
N VAL A 55 10.18 -4.04 -7.43
CA VAL A 55 9.36 -3.66 -8.60
C VAL A 55 8.13 -4.56 -8.67
N LEU A 56 6.93 -3.99 -8.81
CA LEU A 56 5.68 -4.76 -8.92
C LEU A 56 5.34 -5.07 -10.38
N ILE A 57 5.27 -6.36 -10.71
CA ILE A 57 4.88 -6.86 -12.03
C ILE A 57 3.55 -7.61 -11.91
N ALA A 58 2.49 -7.05 -12.49
CA ALA A 58 1.16 -7.64 -12.49
C ALA A 58 0.37 -7.16 -13.72
N PRO A 59 -0.71 -7.87 -14.12
CA PRO A 59 -1.69 -7.32 -15.06
C PRO A 59 -2.27 -5.99 -14.55
N GLU A 60 -2.57 -5.06 -15.47
CA GLU A 60 -2.98 -3.68 -15.16
C GLU A 60 -4.11 -3.60 -14.12
N THR A 61 -5.18 -4.39 -14.31
CA THR A 61 -6.34 -4.44 -13.40
C THR A 61 -5.97 -4.82 -11.97
N VAL A 62 -4.99 -5.70 -11.80
CA VAL A 62 -4.48 -6.13 -10.48
C VAL A 62 -3.49 -5.12 -9.94
N GLN A 63 -2.68 -4.53 -10.80
CA GLN A 63 -1.65 -3.57 -10.41
C GLN A 63 -2.27 -2.34 -9.74
N ASP A 64 -3.41 -1.86 -10.24
CA ASP A 64 -4.09 -0.69 -9.66
C ASP A 64 -4.63 -0.96 -8.26
N ILE A 65 -5.22 -2.14 -8.05
CA ILE A 65 -5.72 -2.58 -6.75
C ILE A 65 -4.56 -2.71 -5.75
N LEU A 66 -3.44 -3.29 -6.18
CA LEU A 66 -2.26 -3.46 -5.34
C LEU A 66 -1.61 -2.14 -4.96
N LYS A 67 -1.56 -1.15 -5.86
CA LYS A 67 -1.01 0.19 -5.57
C LYS A 67 -1.79 0.90 -4.44
N ILE A 68 -3.09 0.64 -4.33
CA ILE A 68 -3.96 1.27 -3.34
C ILE A 68 -3.88 0.56 -1.99
N HIS A 69 -3.80 -0.78 -2.01
CA HIS A 69 -4.04 -1.61 -0.82
C HIS A 69 -2.81 -2.36 -0.30
N PHE A 70 -1.68 -2.34 -1.00
CA PHE A 70 -0.47 -3.05 -0.60
C PHE A 70 0.76 -2.14 -0.61
N GLU A 71 1.45 -2.08 0.52
CA GLU A 71 2.67 -1.28 0.68
C GLU A 71 3.91 -2.12 0.39
N LEU A 72 4.74 -1.64 -0.54
CA LEU A 72 6.04 -2.23 -0.84
C LEU A 72 7.08 -1.78 0.20
N PRO A 73 8.02 -2.65 0.58
CA PRO A 73 9.06 -2.32 1.55
C PRO A 73 10.07 -1.35 0.93
N ALA A 74 10.59 -0.44 1.75
CA ALA A 74 11.64 0.48 1.35
C ALA A 74 13.01 -0.21 1.16
N ALA A 75 13.24 -1.37 1.80
CA ALA A 75 14.47 -2.14 1.68
C ALA A 75 14.24 -3.64 1.99
N LEU A 76 15.05 -4.51 1.37
CA LEU A 76 15.13 -5.94 1.65
C LEU A 76 16.61 -6.33 1.89
N PRO A 77 17.14 -6.07 3.10
CA PRO A 77 18.59 -6.11 3.36
C PRO A 77 19.20 -7.50 3.33
N ASP A 78 18.43 -8.53 3.69
CA ASP A 78 18.91 -9.92 3.77
C ASP A 78 17.83 -10.92 3.32
N GLU A 79 18.22 -12.19 3.28
CA GLU A 79 17.33 -13.27 2.84
C GLU A 79 16.15 -13.51 3.80
N THR A 80 16.34 -13.24 5.10
CA THR A 80 15.26 -13.36 6.09
C THR A 80 14.19 -12.30 5.88
N ALA A 81 14.59 -11.07 5.55
CA ALA A 81 13.71 -9.97 5.18
C ALA A 81 12.95 -10.30 3.90
N ARG A 82 13.62 -10.83 2.87
CA ARG A 82 12.98 -11.29 1.62
C ARG A 82 11.94 -12.38 1.88
N ALA A 83 12.30 -13.41 2.63
CA ALA A 83 11.38 -14.51 2.97
C ALA A 83 10.18 -14.01 3.79
N THR A 84 10.41 -13.09 4.71
CA THR A 84 9.34 -12.50 5.54
C THR A 84 8.41 -11.62 4.73
N PHE A 85 8.97 -10.79 3.85
CA PHE A 85 8.19 -10.00 2.91
C PHE A 85 7.37 -10.89 1.98
N LEU A 86 7.95 -11.91 1.38
CA LEU A 86 7.23 -12.80 0.46
C LEU A 86 6.06 -13.52 1.15
N ARG A 87 6.25 -14.03 2.38
CA ARG A 87 5.15 -14.63 3.16
C ARG A 87 4.02 -13.62 3.44
N ARG A 88 4.39 -12.37 3.77
CA ARG A 88 3.43 -11.30 3.99
C ARG A 88 2.66 -11.00 2.70
N ALA A 89 3.38 -10.81 1.60
CA ALA A 89 2.81 -10.53 0.29
C ALA A 89 1.85 -11.64 -0.15
N GLN A 90 2.26 -12.90 -0.03
CA GLN A 90 1.40 -14.05 -0.37
C GLN A 90 0.08 -14.07 0.41
N ARG A 91 0.11 -13.75 1.71
CA ARG A 91 -1.09 -13.69 2.55
C ARG A 91 -1.96 -12.49 2.19
N GLU A 92 -1.41 -11.28 2.26
CA GLU A 92 -2.18 -10.04 2.10
C GLU A 92 -2.71 -9.85 0.68
N ILE A 93 -1.86 -10.09 -0.33
CA ILE A 93 -2.30 -10.02 -1.74
C ILE A 93 -3.27 -11.15 -2.04
N GLY A 94 -3.06 -12.35 -1.48
CA GLY A 94 -3.98 -13.47 -1.65
C GLY A 94 -5.39 -13.15 -1.13
N GLU A 95 -5.48 -12.57 0.06
CA GLU A 95 -6.75 -12.15 0.68
C GLU A 95 -7.41 -11.02 -0.10
N LEU A 96 -6.64 -10.01 -0.52
CA LEU A 96 -7.12 -8.89 -1.32
C LEU A 96 -7.65 -9.33 -2.68
N LEU A 97 -6.93 -10.20 -3.38
CA LEU A 97 -7.34 -10.69 -4.69
C LEU A 97 -8.54 -11.63 -4.60
N ALA A 98 -8.72 -12.34 -3.49
CA ALA A 98 -9.90 -13.15 -3.25
C ALA A 98 -11.18 -12.32 -3.18
N SER A 99 -11.16 -11.10 -2.61
CA SER A 99 -12.34 -10.21 -2.61
C SER A 99 -12.70 -9.71 -4.01
N GLU A 100 -11.73 -9.68 -4.91
CA GLU A 100 -11.92 -9.30 -6.32
C GLU A 100 -12.34 -10.48 -7.22
N GLY A 101 -12.43 -11.68 -6.64
CA GLY A 101 -12.82 -12.91 -7.32
C GLY A 101 -11.64 -13.74 -7.84
N TYR A 102 -10.40 -13.40 -7.53
CA TYR A 102 -9.21 -14.18 -7.88
C TYR A 102 -8.79 -15.09 -6.73
N PHE A 103 -9.17 -16.36 -6.78
CA PHE A 103 -8.97 -17.29 -5.66
C PHE A 103 -7.69 -18.16 -5.77
N THR A 104 -6.97 -18.09 -6.89
CA THR A 104 -5.74 -18.88 -7.09
C THR A 104 -4.57 -18.00 -7.55
N PRO A 105 -4.27 -16.88 -6.88
CA PRO A 105 -3.15 -16.04 -7.27
C PRO A 105 -1.82 -16.74 -6.99
N GLN A 106 -0.84 -16.53 -7.86
CA GLN A 106 0.55 -16.93 -7.66
C GLN A 106 1.38 -15.67 -7.43
N ILE A 107 2.08 -15.62 -6.29
CA ILE A 107 2.90 -14.49 -5.87
C ILE A 107 4.32 -15.00 -5.65
N THR A 108 5.26 -14.46 -6.41
CA THR A 108 6.67 -14.83 -6.35
C THR A 108 7.56 -13.60 -6.32
N LEU A 109 8.63 -13.67 -5.54
CA LEU A 109 9.69 -12.67 -5.57
C LEU A 109 10.85 -13.22 -6.41
N ARG A 110 11.12 -12.60 -7.55
CA ARG A 110 12.22 -12.96 -8.43
C ARG A 110 13.41 -12.03 -8.19
N PRO A 111 14.62 -12.58 -7.99
CA PRO A 111 15.83 -11.79 -8.13
C PRO A 111 15.88 -11.25 -9.56
N THR A 112 16.21 -9.98 -9.69
CA THR A 112 16.57 -9.36 -10.96
C THR A 112 18.10 -9.39 -11.09
N GLY A 113 18.68 -9.00 -12.24
CA GLY A 113 20.13 -9.04 -12.45
C GLY A 113 20.93 -8.31 -11.37
N ASP A 114 22.25 -8.52 -11.34
CA ASP A 114 23.12 -7.95 -10.31
C ASP A 114 22.95 -6.43 -10.20
N GLY A 115 22.52 -5.97 -9.02
CA GLY A 115 22.29 -4.56 -8.73
C GLY A 115 20.88 -4.03 -9.05
N GLU A 116 19.99 -4.85 -9.62
CA GLU A 116 18.60 -4.47 -9.88
C GLU A 116 17.67 -4.84 -8.72
N ALA A 117 16.62 -4.03 -8.52
CA ALA A 117 15.60 -4.30 -7.51
C ALA A 117 14.84 -5.59 -7.86
N PRO A 118 14.61 -6.51 -6.90
CA PRO A 118 13.85 -7.73 -7.13
C PRO A 118 12.42 -7.44 -7.59
N ALA A 119 11.88 -8.31 -8.44
CA ALA A 119 10.53 -8.19 -8.97
C ALA A 119 9.54 -9.01 -8.13
N LEU A 120 8.50 -8.37 -7.60
CA LEU A 120 7.32 -9.05 -7.07
C LEU A 120 6.36 -9.31 -8.23
N GLU A 121 6.35 -10.55 -8.71
CA GLU A 121 5.45 -11.01 -9.76
C GLU A 121 4.14 -11.52 -9.17
N VAL A 122 3.03 -11.01 -9.68
CA VAL A 122 1.67 -11.42 -9.27
C VAL A 122 0.90 -11.88 -10.50
N ALA A 123 0.64 -13.18 -10.57
CA ALA A 123 -0.25 -13.78 -11.55
C ALA A 123 -1.59 -14.11 -10.87
N PRO A 124 -2.68 -13.37 -11.14
CA PRO A 124 -3.94 -13.51 -10.40
C PRO A 124 -4.71 -14.81 -10.66
N GLY A 125 -4.45 -15.47 -11.80
CA GLY A 125 -5.21 -16.63 -12.24
C GLY A 125 -6.57 -16.25 -12.82
N ARG A 126 -7.53 -17.19 -12.78
CA ARG A 126 -8.89 -16.97 -13.32
C ARG A 126 -9.74 -16.21 -12.32
N ARG A 127 -10.49 -15.23 -12.83
CA ARG A 127 -11.53 -14.53 -12.05
C ARG A 127 -12.80 -15.37 -11.98
N THR A 128 -13.31 -15.58 -10.77
CA THR A 128 -14.63 -16.14 -10.51
C THR A 128 -15.68 -15.06 -10.73
N LEU A 129 -16.74 -15.42 -11.45
CA LEU A 129 -17.90 -14.57 -11.67
C LEU A 129 -19.09 -15.16 -10.92
N VAL A 130 -19.93 -14.30 -10.37
CA VAL A 130 -21.21 -14.72 -9.75
C VAL A 130 -22.18 -15.11 -10.86
N SER A 131 -22.59 -16.39 -10.90
CA SER A 131 -23.53 -16.89 -11.90
C SER A 131 -25.00 -16.73 -11.50
N ALA A 132 -25.29 -16.82 -10.21
CA ALA A 132 -26.62 -16.66 -9.65
C ALA A 132 -26.54 -16.26 -8.17
N VAL A 133 -27.54 -15.54 -7.70
CA VAL A 133 -27.78 -15.24 -6.28
C VAL A 133 -29.14 -15.82 -5.92
N ASN A 134 -29.20 -16.69 -4.92
CA ASN A 134 -30.44 -17.28 -4.44
C ASN A 134 -30.66 -16.86 -2.98
N ILE A 135 -31.74 -16.12 -2.73
CA ILE A 135 -32.08 -15.60 -1.40
C ILE A 135 -33.34 -16.29 -0.91
N GLU A 136 -33.24 -16.96 0.24
CA GLU A 136 -34.35 -17.66 0.86
C GLU A 136 -34.81 -16.94 2.14
N PHE A 137 -36.10 -16.67 2.23
CA PHE A 137 -36.73 -16.06 3.40
C PHE A 137 -37.33 -17.16 4.28
N ARG A 138 -37.01 -17.14 5.58
CA ARG A 138 -37.46 -18.15 6.56
C ARG A 138 -38.06 -17.48 7.80
N GLY A 139 -38.85 -18.23 8.57
CA GLY A 139 -39.47 -17.76 9.82
C GLY A 139 -40.61 -16.77 9.59
N ALA A 140 -40.83 -15.84 10.53
CA ALA A 140 -41.97 -14.90 10.49
C ALA A 140 -42.00 -14.05 9.21
N ILE A 141 -40.83 -13.71 8.66
CA ILE A 141 -40.73 -12.92 7.42
C ILE A 141 -41.29 -13.69 6.22
N ALA A 142 -41.13 -15.02 6.18
CA ALA A 142 -41.61 -15.85 5.06
C ALA A 142 -43.15 -15.84 4.94
N ALA A 143 -43.87 -15.57 6.04
CA ALA A 143 -45.32 -15.47 6.04
C ALA A 143 -45.83 -14.10 5.56
N ASP A 144 -44.99 -13.06 5.61
CA ASP A 144 -45.30 -11.73 5.07
C ASP A 144 -44.92 -11.67 3.59
N ILE A 145 -45.76 -12.30 2.75
CA ILE A 145 -45.55 -12.37 1.30
C ILE A 145 -45.38 -10.98 0.66
N PRO A 146 -46.19 -9.95 0.99
CA PRO A 146 -45.97 -8.61 0.47
C PRO A 146 -44.59 -8.03 0.80
N LEU A 147 -44.08 -8.25 2.02
CA LEU A 147 -42.73 -7.82 2.39
C LEU A 147 -41.65 -8.61 1.63
N VAL A 148 -41.78 -9.93 1.54
CA VAL A 148 -40.85 -10.79 0.80
C VAL A 148 -40.74 -10.38 -0.66
N GLU A 149 -41.87 -10.13 -1.33
CA GLU A 149 -41.87 -9.70 -2.73
C GLU A 149 -41.24 -8.32 -2.90
N ARG A 150 -41.47 -7.37 -1.97
CA ARG A 150 -40.75 -6.09 -1.98
C ARG A 150 -39.24 -6.26 -1.82
N LEU A 151 -38.82 -7.14 -0.91
CA LEU A 151 -37.40 -7.41 -0.68
C LEU A 151 -36.75 -8.10 -1.87
N ARG A 152 -37.46 -8.99 -2.57
CA ARG A 152 -36.96 -9.61 -3.81
C ARG A 152 -36.84 -8.59 -4.93
N ALA A 153 -37.77 -7.65 -5.04
CA ALA A 153 -37.74 -6.65 -6.09
C ALA A 153 -36.67 -5.56 -5.89
N SER A 154 -36.10 -5.44 -4.69
CA SER A 154 -35.09 -4.41 -4.39
C SER A 154 -33.64 -4.86 -4.57
N TRP A 155 -33.40 -6.10 -5.02
CA TRP A 155 -32.07 -6.70 -5.20
C TRP A 155 -31.94 -7.35 -6.58
#